data_AF-A0AA43A1N5-F1
#
_entry.id   AF-A0AA43A1N5-F1
#
_cell.length_a   1.000
_cell.length_b   1.000
_cell.length_c   1.000
_cell.angle_alpha   90.00
_cell.angle_beta   90.00
_cell.angle_gamma   90.00
#
_symmetry.space_group_name_H-M   'P 1'
#
loop_
_entity.id
_entity.type
_entity.pdbx_description
1 polymer ?
#
loop_
_entity_poly.entity_id
_entity_poly.type
_entity_poly.pdbx_seq_one_letter_code
_entity_poly.pdbx_strand_id
1 'polypeptide(L)'
;MAIHDQIIDALNSPDEEVRLQGLRDLASCDASEGLDLIFKAFGDESWRVRKESIELYLTLPVSRELIGEIIELLHAEENAGLRNAAVEILTRMGRDSVPMLLEQARCPD
;
A
#
# COMPACT_ATOMS: atom_id res chain seq x y z
N MET A 1 -1.31 -25.31 -7.53
CA MET A 1 -1.72 -23.95 -7.13
C MET A 1 -0.63 -23.02 -7.65
N ALA A 2 -0.98 -21.95 -8.36
CA ALA A 2 0.03 -21.01 -8.82
C ALA A 2 0.65 -20.31 -7.60
N ILE A 3 1.92 -19.89 -7.69
CA ILE A 3 2.60 -19.14 -6.60
C ILE A 3 1.77 -17.91 -6.20
N HIS A 4 1.13 -17.28 -7.18
CA HIS A 4 0.21 -16.16 -6.97
C HIS A 4 -0.98 -16.51 -6.06
N ASP A 5 -1.63 -17.66 -6.27
CA ASP A 5 -2.75 -18.12 -5.44
C ASP A 5 -2.32 -18.35 -3.98
N GLN A 6 -1.10 -18.88 -3.79
CA GLN A 6 -0.53 -19.10 -2.45
C GLN A 6 -0.30 -17.79 -1.70
N ILE A 7 0.18 -16.76 -2.40
CA ILE A 7 0.39 -15.42 -1.82
C ILE A 7 -0.96 -14.79 -1.46
N ILE A 8 -1.97 -14.92 -2.33
CA ILE A 8 -3.33 -14.46 -2.04
C ILE A 8 -3.87 -15.12 -0.78
N ASP A 9 -3.76 -16.45 -0.68
CA ASP A 9 -4.23 -17.20 0.49
C ASP A 9 -3.49 -16.76 1.76
N ALA A 10 -2.17 -16.57 1.68
CA ALA A 10 -1.36 -16.10 2.80
C ALA A 10 -1.78 -14.71 3.28
N LEU A 11 -2.00 -13.77 2.36
CA LEU A 11 -2.43 -12.40 2.69
C LEU A 11 -3.87 -12.32 3.21
N ASN A 12 -4.69 -13.35 3.00
CA ASN A 12 -6.04 -13.48 3.56
C ASN A 12 -6.08 -14.30 4.85
N SER A 13 -4.94 -14.77 5.35
CA SER A 13 -4.88 -15.57 6.57
C SER A 13 -5.37 -14.79 7.79
N PRO A 14 -6.09 -15.45 8.72
CA PRO A 14 -6.40 -14.85 10.01
C PRO A 14 -5.16 -14.62 10.89
N ASP A 15 -4.03 -15.26 10.57
CA ASP A 15 -2.76 -15.14 11.29
C ASP A 15 -1.90 -14.01 10.70
N GLU A 16 -1.58 -13.00 11.53
CA GLU A 16 -0.73 -11.86 11.18
C GLU A 16 0.63 -12.29 10.60
N GLU A 17 1.28 -13.30 11.18
CA GLU A 17 2.62 -13.70 10.73
C GLU A 17 2.57 -14.39 9.37
N VAL A 18 1.48 -15.08 9.04
CA VAL A 18 1.25 -15.64 7.70
C VAL A 18 1.02 -14.52 6.69
N ARG A 19 0.29 -13.45 7.04
CA ARG A 19 0.13 -12.28 6.16
C ARG A 19 1.46 -11.56 5.93
N LEU A 20 2.26 -11.37 6.97
CA LEU A 20 3.62 -10.82 6.84
C LEU A 20 4.50 -11.68 5.93
N GLN A 21 4.41 -13.01 6.05
CA GLN A 21 5.12 -13.91 5.14
C GLN A 21 4.62 -13.76 3.70
N GLY A 22 3.32 -13.62 3.47
CA GLY A 22 2.76 -13.35 2.14
C GLY A 22 3.33 -12.09 1.48
N LEU A 23 3.54 -11.00 2.24
CA LEU A 23 4.20 -9.80 1.72
C LEU A 23 5.67 -10.04 1.37
N ARG A 24 6.40 -10.83 2.17
CA ARG A 24 7.80 -11.20 1.88
C ARG A 24 7.92 -12.09 0.66
N ASP A 25 6.99 -13.01 0.49
CA ASP A 25 6.91 -13.90 -0.67
C ASP A 25 6.59 -13.09 -1.94
N LEU A 26 5.67 -12.12 -1.84
CA LEU A 26 5.38 -11.16 -2.91
C LEU A 26 6.62 -10.33 -3.29
N ALA A 27 7.36 -9.82 -2.30
CA ALA A 27 8.60 -9.08 -2.51
C ALA A 27 9.72 -9.91 -3.18
N SER A 28 9.67 -11.23 -3.00
CA SER A 28 10.62 -12.17 -3.60
C SER A 28 10.26 -12.56 -5.04
N CYS A 29 9.06 -12.18 -5.50
CA CYS A 29 8.56 -12.34 -6.86
C CYS A 29 8.55 -10.99 -7.58
N ASP A 30 7.92 -10.90 -8.75
CA ASP A 30 7.62 -9.61 -9.36
C ASP A 30 6.48 -8.92 -8.61
N ALA A 31 6.83 -8.20 -7.54
CA ALA A 31 5.86 -7.48 -6.71
C ALA A 31 5.04 -6.43 -7.48
N SER A 32 5.51 -6.01 -8.67
CA SER A 32 4.74 -5.07 -9.51
C SER A 32 3.47 -5.72 -10.08
N GLU A 33 3.43 -7.05 -10.22
CA GLU A 33 2.24 -7.79 -10.63
C GLU A 33 1.19 -7.93 -9.49
N GLY A 34 1.59 -7.70 -8.23
CA GLY A 34 0.71 -7.79 -7.05
C GLY A 34 0.42 -6.46 -6.37
N LEU A 35 0.38 -5.36 -7.13
CA LEU A 35 0.08 -4.02 -6.59
C LEU A 35 -1.27 -3.97 -5.88
N ASP A 36 -2.29 -4.65 -6.39
CA ASP A 36 -3.61 -4.75 -5.76
C ASP A 36 -3.53 -5.38 -4.35
N LEU A 37 -2.68 -6.40 -4.19
CA LEU A 37 -2.43 -7.07 -2.91
C LEU A 37 -1.71 -6.14 -1.92
N ILE A 38 -0.76 -5.34 -2.40
CA ILE A 38 -0.07 -4.33 -1.60
C ILE A 38 -1.05 -3.23 -1.15
N PHE A 39 -1.89 -2.74 -2.07
CA PHE A 39 -2.91 -1.73 -1.76
C PHE A 39 -3.91 -2.22 -0.73
N LYS A 40 -4.35 -3.47 -0.84
CA LYS A 40 -5.18 -4.11 0.18
C LYS A 40 -4.46 -4.16 1.54
N ALA A 41 -3.17 -4.51 1.55
CA ALA A 41 -2.39 -4.61 2.77
C ALA A 41 -2.10 -3.26 3.45
N PHE A 42 -2.25 -2.12 2.76
CA PHE A 42 -2.27 -0.79 3.42
C PHE A 42 -3.46 -0.64 4.38
N GLY A 43 -4.55 -1.35 4.12
CA GLY A 43 -5.77 -1.33 4.92
C GLY A 43 -5.85 -2.45 5.96
N ASP A 44 -4.78 -3.22 6.16
CA ASP A 44 -4.76 -4.35 7.09
C ASP A 44 -5.03 -3.90 8.54
N GLU A 45 -5.71 -4.74 9.32
CA GLU A 45 -5.96 -4.50 10.74
C GLU A 45 -4.66 -4.36 11.55
N SER A 46 -3.63 -5.12 11.18
CA SER A 46 -2.33 -5.12 11.83
C SER A 46 -1.47 -3.97 11.34
N TRP A 47 -0.96 -3.18 12.29
CA TRP A 47 -0.01 -2.12 11.98
C TRP A 47 1.32 -2.66 11.41
N ARG A 48 1.71 -3.89 11.77
CA ARG A 48 2.93 -4.53 11.26
C ARG A 48 2.78 -4.84 9.77
N VAL A 49 1.64 -5.40 9.39
CA VAL A 49 1.33 -5.71 7.98
C VAL A 49 1.24 -4.42 7.15
N ARG A 50 0.57 -3.39 7.67
CA ARG A 50 0.53 -2.07 7.00
C ARG A 50 1.92 -1.48 6.80
N LYS A 51 2.78 -1.56 7.82
CA LYS A 51 4.14 -1.04 7.72
C LYS A 51 4.95 -1.80 6.66
N GLU A 52 4.88 -3.13 6.68
CA GLU A 52 5.61 -3.98 5.73
C GLU A 52 5.16 -3.73 4.29
N SER A 53 3.85 -3.54 4.05
CA SER A 53 3.32 -3.22 2.72
C SER A 53 3.75 -1.84 2.23
N ILE A 54 3.81 -0.84 3.12
CA ILE A 54 4.36 0.51 2.80
C ILE A 54 5.84 0.42 2.44
N GLU A 55 6.65 -0.30 3.22
CA GLU A 55 8.07 -0.49 2.91
C GLU A 55 8.23 -1.16 1.54
N LEU A 56 7.50 -2.25 1.29
CA LEU A 56 7.53 -2.95 0.00
C LEU A 56 7.15 -2.01 -1.15
N TYR A 57 6.01 -1.32 -1.04
CA TYR A 57 5.54 -0.38 -2.07
C TYR A 57 6.59 0.67 -2.43
N LEU A 58 7.24 1.28 -1.43
CA LEU A 58 8.24 2.32 -1.65
C LEU A 58 9.54 1.82 -2.28
N THR A 59 9.79 0.51 -2.31
CA THR A 59 10.89 -0.07 -3.10
C THR A 59 10.56 -0.21 -4.58
N LEU A 60 9.28 -0.18 -4.95
CA LEU A 60 8.85 -0.39 -6.33
C LEU A 60 9.09 0.86 -7.18
N PRO A 61 9.67 0.74 -8.39
CA PRO A 61 9.85 1.88 -9.29
C PRO A 61 8.54 2.62 -9.61
N VAL A 62 7.44 1.89 -9.73
CA VAL A 62 6.10 2.40 -10.04
C VAL A 62 5.49 3.26 -8.92
N SER A 63 6.04 3.23 -7.70
CA SER A 63 5.50 4.00 -6.56
C SER A 63 5.36 5.49 -6.86
N ARG A 64 6.31 6.08 -7.59
CA ARG A 64 6.26 7.49 -7.98
C ARG A 64 5.22 7.80 -9.05
N GLU A 65 4.90 6.82 -9.89
CA GLU A 65 3.90 6.96 -10.95
C GLU A 65 2.47 6.90 -10.38
N LEU A 66 2.30 6.29 -9.20
CA LEU A 66 1.02 6.06 -8.55
C LEU A 66 0.71 7.04 -7.41
N ILE A 67 1.38 8.20 -7.34
CA ILE A 67 1.12 9.21 -6.31
C ILE A 67 -0.35 9.63 -6.27
N GLY A 68 -1.01 9.72 -7.43
CA GLY A 68 -2.45 10.03 -7.51
C GLY A 68 -3.32 9.01 -6.80
N GLU A 69 -3.06 7.71 -7.00
CA GLU A 69 -3.80 6.65 -6.32
C GLU A 69 -3.58 6.68 -4.81
N ILE A 70 -2.37 7.00 -4.35
CA ILE A 70 -2.09 7.16 -2.92
C ILE A 70 -2.82 8.37 -2.34
N ILE A 71 -2.99 9.44 -3.11
CA ILE A 71 -3.80 10.59 -2.71
C ILE A 71 -5.26 10.22 -2.52
N GLU A 72 -5.85 9.41 -3.41
CA GLU A 72 -7.25 8.95 -3.28
C GLU A 72 -7.47 8.18 -1.97
N LEU A 73 -6.46 7.46 -1.48
CA LEU A 73 -6.54 6.77 -0.18
C LEU A 73 -6.72 7.71 1.01
N LEU A 74 -6.42 9.01 0.90
CA LEU A 74 -6.72 10.01 1.94
C LEU A 74 -8.24 10.16 2.16
N HIS A 75 -9.05 9.88 1.13
CA HIS A 75 -10.51 9.97 1.16
C HIS A 75 -11.19 8.67 1.60
N ALA A 76 -10.44 7.64 2.02
CA ALA A 76 -11.00 6.38 2.49
C ALA A 76 -11.79 6.55 3.80
N GLU A 77 -13.09 6.82 3.74
CA GLU A 77 -13.93 7.18 4.89
C GLU A 77 -13.95 6.10 5.98
N GLU A 78 -14.11 4.83 5.58
CA GLU A 78 -14.32 3.71 6.49
C GLU A 78 -13.03 3.02 6.96
N ASN A 79 -11.87 3.35 6.37
CA ASN A 79 -10.60 2.68 6.69
C ASN A 79 -9.51 3.69 7.08
N ALA A 80 -9.38 3.92 8.39
CA ALA A 80 -8.30 4.75 8.93
C ALA A 80 -6.90 4.19 8.66
N GLY A 81 -6.77 2.87 8.46
CA GLY A 81 -5.50 2.23 8.06
C GLY A 81 -5.03 2.72 6.69
N LEU A 82 -5.93 2.75 5.70
CA LEU A 82 -5.65 3.29 4.36
C LEU A 82 -5.24 4.76 4.42
N ARG A 83 -5.99 5.60 5.15
CA ARG A 83 -5.64 7.02 5.30
C ARG A 83 -4.27 7.21 5.95
N ASN A 84 -3.96 6.44 6.98
CA ASN A 84 -2.66 6.52 7.66
C ASN A 84 -1.52 6.07 6.75
N ALA A 85 -1.72 4.99 5.98
CA ALA A 85 -0.74 4.53 5.00
C ALA A 85 -0.49 5.59 3.91
N ALA A 86 -1.55 6.22 3.40
CA ALA A 86 -1.45 7.31 2.45
C ALA A 86 -0.61 8.47 2.98
N VAL A 87 -0.91 8.95 4.20
CA VAL A 87 -0.13 10.01 4.86
C VAL A 87 1.34 9.62 4.99
N GLU A 88 1.63 8.40 5.42
CA GLU A 88 3.01 7.92 5.59
C GLU A 88 3.76 7.86 4.25
N ILE A 89 3.16 7.25 3.23
CA ILE A 89 3.74 7.13 1.89
C ILE A 89 4.03 8.51 1.29
N LEU A 90 3.03 9.41 1.31
CA LEU A 90 3.16 10.76 0.75
C LEU A 90 4.21 11.59 1.49
N THR A 91 4.32 11.40 2.81
CA THR A 91 5.38 12.03 3.63
C THR A 91 6.77 11.53 3.22
N ARG A 92 6.92 10.22 2.99
CA ARG A 92 8.19 9.60 2.60
C ARG A 92 8.60 9.94 1.16
N MET A 93 7.63 10.12 0.25
CA MET A 93 7.87 10.64 -1.10
C MET A 93 8.29 12.11 -1.09
N GLY A 94 7.90 12.86 -0.07
CA GLY A 94 8.40 14.21 0.20
C GLY A 94 8.07 15.19 -0.93
N ARG A 95 9.10 15.79 -1.54
CA ARG A 95 8.90 16.83 -2.57
C ARG A 95 8.13 16.34 -3.80
N ASP A 96 8.23 15.05 -4.10
CA ASP A 96 7.59 14.46 -5.28
C ASP A 96 6.05 14.45 -5.15
N SER A 97 5.50 14.42 -3.92
CA SER A 97 4.06 14.44 -3.68
C SER A 97 3.45 15.86 -3.60
N VAL A 98 4.27 16.89 -3.39
CA VAL A 98 3.80 18.28 -3.15
C VAL A 98 2.94 18.84 -4.28
N PRO A 99 3.30 18.71 -5.58
CA PRO A 99 2.49 19.29 -6.65
C PRO A 99 1.06 18.75 -6.66
N MET A 100 0.89 17.43 -6.52
CA MET A 100 -0.43 16.79 -6.54
C MET A 100 -1.22 17.08 -5.25
N LEU A 101 -0.55 17.13 -4.09
CA LEU A 101 -1.19 17.54 -2.83
C LEU A 101 -1.72 18.97 -2.89
N LEU A 102 -1.00 19.88 -3.54
CA LEU A 102 -1.45 21.27 -3.73
C LEU A 102 -2.63 21.39 -4.68
N GLU A 103 -2.72 20.53 -5.68
CA GLU A 103 -3.87 20.46 -6.58
C GLU A 103 -5.12 20.01 -5.80
N GLN A 104 -4.99 18.94 -5.02
CA GLN A 104 -6.08 18.41 -4.21
C GLN A 104 -6.56 19.39 -3.13
N ALA A 105 -5.65 20.04 -2.40
CA ALA A 105 -6.01 21.02 -1.38
C ALA A 105 -6.72 22.28 -1.94
N ARG A 106 -6.72 22.47 -3.26
CA ARG A 106 -7.43 23.55 -3.96
C ARG A 106 -8.76 23.10 -4.54
N CYS A 107 -9.04 21.79 -4.58
CA CYS A 107 -10.32 21.27 -5.01
C CYS A 107 -11.38 21.63 -3.96
N PRO A 108 -12.48 22.30 -4.33
CA PRO A 108 -13.60 22.51 -3.40
C PRO A 108 -14.30 21.17 -3.14
N ASP A 109 -14.57 20.88 -1.86
CA ASP A 109 -15.39 19.74 -1.40
C ASP A 109 -16.79 19.72 -2.04
#